data_AF-A0A432SPW8-F1
#
_entry.id   AF-A0A432SPW8-F1
#
_cell.length_a   1.000
_cell.length_b   1.000
_cell.length_c   1.000
_cell.angle_alpha   90.00
_cell.angle_beta   90.00
_cell.angle_gamma   90.00
#
_symmetry.space_group_name_H-M   'P 1'
#
loop_
_entity.id
_entity.type
_entity.pdbx_description
1 polymer ?
#
loop_
_entity_poly.entity_id
_entity_poly.type
_entity_poly.pdbx_seq_one_letter_code
_entity_poly.pdbx_strand_id
1 'polypeptide(L)'
;MLKKNLRTILLGTLTLLLVYIYFFSSEPIQKYKAKKEIPTLDSQYQEKKALNYLNRLRQGAGLIPFTSNKILNKASENHALYLIKNNTYGHYEEANKSGFTGKFAGQRIRHTGYNTELIIENVSSNNKDYKASIDGLFAAIYHRLAFLDFQGDEIGISIKQNSIDKTKTAFVYNIGSSPLNKLYKDSKKPSKVDLENALQTYKNSNSNIITYPFNQQSDVPPVFFNESPDPLPNYDVSGFPISISFNQAIFKNIKFLNFELFDGQGKRIRNTLIQNSKTDPNRRLNKFSFVLFPLDRLEWNSEYSVKFLAIVDKKLVEKKWSFKTRKNDFPLHKIEDEDKTITVKVNQPNLFYFPPKTARDLLHNVRYNSNFNMEFIDQNTLKLTALKSSLITKYLNIGGHKLKLNIEEE
;
A
#
# COMPACT_ATOMS: atom_id res chain seq x y z
N MET A 1 -72.57 27.66 -36.87
CA MET A 1 -72.13 27.01 -35.60
C MET A 1 -70.95 26.03 -35.77
N LEU A 2 -70.76 25.35 -36.92
CA LEU A 2 -69.69 24.33 -37.08
C LEU A 2 -68.23 24.83 -37.04
N LYS A 3 -67.91 26.03 -37.54
CA LYS A 3 -66.52 26.52 -37.64
C LYS A 3 -65.87 26.89 -36.29
N LYS A 4 -66.65 27.23 -35.27
CA LYS A 4 -66.12 27.62 -33.95
C LYS A 4 -65.73 26.39 -33.11
N ASN A 5 -66.47 25.28 -33.24
CA ASN A 5 -66.18 24.03 -32.52
C ASN A 5 -64.93 23.30 -33.05
N LEU A 6 -64.63 23.39 -34.35
CA LEU A 6 -63.45 22.74 -34.91
C LEU A 6 -62.13 23.36 -34.42
N ARG A 7 -62.08 24.69 -34.24
CA ARG A 7 -60.89 25.39 -33.73
C ARG A 7 -60.61 25.07 -32.26
N THR A 8 -61.66 24.95 -31.43
CA THR A 8 -61.50 24.61 -30.01
C THR A 8 -61.05 23.15 -29.82
N ILE A 9 -61.54 22.24 -30.66
CA ILE A 9 -61.11 20.83 -30.65
C ILE A 9 -59.66 20.71 -31.14
N LEU A 10 -59.26 21.43 -32.20
CA LEU A 10 -57.88 21.40 -32.71
C LEU A 10 -56.86 22.02 -31.73
N LEU A 11 -57.22 23.11 -31.04
CA LEU A 11 -56.34 23.69 -30.01
C LEU A 11 -56.23 22.78 -28.79
N GLY A 12 -57.33 22.17 -28.35
CA GLY A 12 -57.36 21.25 -27.22
C GLY A 12 -56.49 20.01 -27.45
N THR A 13 -56.55 19.42 -28.64
CA THR A 13 -55.72 18.26 -29.00
C THR A 13 -54.24 18.61 -29.16
N LEU A 14 -53.92 19.81 -29.69
CA LEU A 14 -52.53 20.26 -29.81
C LEU A 14 -51.89 20.56 -28.44
N THR A 15 -52.65 21.13 -27.49
CA THR A 15 -52.17 21.34 -26.12
C THR A 15 -51.99 20.03 -25.35
N LEU A 16 -52.89 19.05 -25.53
CA LEU A 16 -52.73 17.72 -24.93
C LEU A 16 -51.54 16.97 -25.53
N LEU A 17 -51.30 17.09 -26.83
CA LEU A 17 -50.12 16.50 -27.49
C LEU A 17 -48.81 17.14 -27.00
N LEU A 18 -48.78 18.47 -26.84
CA LEU A 18 -47.60 19.19 -26.34
C LEU A 18 -47.31 18.89 -24.87
N VAL A 19 -48.33 18.76 -24.01
CA VAL A 19 -48.18 18.33 -22.61
C VAL A 19 -47.75 16.85 -22.54
N TYR A 20 -48.28 15.98 -23.40
CA TYR A 20 -47.88 14.57 -23.49
C TYR A 20 -46.42 14.42 -23.95
N ILE A 21 -45.98 15.23 -24.94
CA ILE A 21 -44.58 15.27 -25.39
C ILE A 21 -43.68 15.88 -24.31
N TYR A 22 -44.13 16.88 -23.53
CA TYR A 22 -43.34 17.45 -22.43
C TYR A 22 -43.18 16.46 -21.25
N PHE A 23 -44.21 15.67 -20.93
CA PHE A 23 -44.14 14.63 -19.91
C PHE A 23 -43.38 13.37 -20.38
N PHE A 24 -43.37 13.04 -21.68
CA PHE A 24 -42.58 11.90 -22.22
C PHE A 24 -41.17 12.28 -22.71
N SER A 25 -40.85 13.57 -22.90
CA SER A 25 -39.48 14.03 -23.20
C SER A 25 -38.64 14.31 -21.95
N SER A 26 -39.26 14.27 -20.78
CA SER A 26 -38.56 14.29 -19.49
C SER A 26 -38.49 12.88 -18.91
N GLU A 27 -37.88 11.94 -19.65
CA GLU A 27 -37.24 10.83 -18.94
C GLU A 27 -36.33 11.44 -17.88
N PRO A 28 -36.42 11.04 -16.59
CA PRO A 28 -35.43 11.44 -15.63
C PRO A 28 -34.10 10.98 -16.22
N ILE A 29 -33.22 11.93 -16.55
CA ILE A 29 -31.84 11.64 -16.89
C ILE A 29 -31.30 10.94 -15.65
N GLN A 30 -31.37 9.60 -15.65
CA GLN A 30 -30.59 8.78 -14.77
C GLN A 30 -29.17 9.18 -15.14
N LYS A 31 -28.56 10.02 -14.31
CA LYS A 31 -27.12 10.25 -14.34
C LYS A 31 -26.52 8.89 -14.04
N TYR A 32 -26.32 8.09 -15.08
CA TYR A 32 -25.51 6.90 -15.02
C TYR A 32 -24.14 7.38 -14.56
N LYS A 33 -23.86 7.22 -13.26
CA LYS A 33 -22.50 7.23 -12.77
C LYS A 33 -21.85 6.03 -13.45
N ALA A 34 -21.14 6.26 -14.55
CA ALA A 34 -20.30 5.24 -15.15
C ALA A 34 -19.34 4.75 -14.06
N LYS A 35 -19.62 3.58 -13.48
CA LYS A 35 -18.72 2.94 -12.53
C LYS A 35 -17.56 2.44 -13.36
N LYS A 36 -16.38 3.05 -13.22
CA LYS A 36 -15.15 2.62 -13.90
C LYS A 36 -15.00 1.12 -13.69
N GLU A 37 -14.96 0.36 -14.78
CA GLU A 37 -14.79 -1.08 -14.70
C GLU A 37 -13.40 -1.38 -14.12
N ILE A 38 -13.36 -2.16 -13.04
CA ILE A 38 -12.11 -2.59 -12.43
C ILE A 38 -11.68 -3.87 -13.15
N PRO A 39 -10.43 -3.93 -13.67
CA PRO A 39 -9.94 -5.13 -14.33
C PRO A 39 -9.98 -6.34 -13.41
N THR A 40 -10.30 -7.49 -13.99
CA THR A 40 -10.16 -8.78 -13.30
C THR A 40 -8.68 -9.11 -13.17
N LEU A 41 -8.23 -9.46 -11.96
CA LEU A 41 -6.85 -9.84 -11.71
C LEU A 41 -6.60 -11.28 -12.16
N ASP A 42 -5.60 -11.48 -13.01
CA ASP A 42 -4.99 -12.80 -13.22
C ASP A 42 -4.17 -13.16 -11.98
N SER A 43 -4.75 -13.98 -11.11
CA SER A 43 -4.14 -14.32 -9.81
C SER A 43 -2.77 -14.99 -9.98
N GLN A 44 -2.61 -15.88 -10.96
CA GLN A 44 -1.35 -16.58 -11.17
C GLN A 44 -0.25 -15.63 -11.65
N TYR A 45 -0.57 -14.74 -12.59
CA TYR A 45 0.36 -13.70 -13.02
C TYR A 45 0.75 -12.77 -11.87
N GLN A 46 -0.23 -12.33 -11.07
CA GLN A 46 -0.02 -11.44 -9.94
C GLN A 46 0.87 -12.11 -8.87
N GLU A 47 0.61 -13.37 -8.51
CA GLU A 47 1.38 -14.13 -7.51
C GLU A 47 2.84 -14.32 -7.97
N LYS A 48 3.07 -14.67 -9.25
CA LYS A 48 4.42 -14.78 -9.83
C LYS A 48 5.17 -13.45 -9.80
N LYS A 49 4.50 -12.36 -10.19
CA LYS A 49 5.10 -11.02 -10.16
C LYS A 49 5.36 -10.53 -8.73
N ALA A 50 4.49 -10.88 -7.77
CA ALA A 50 4.66 -10.59 -6.36
C ALA A 50 5.96 -11.21 -5.82
N LEU A 51 6.17 -12.52 -6.07
CA LEU A 51 7.37 -13.22 -5.64
C LEU A 51 8.64 -12.58 -6.23
N ASN A 52 8.64 -12.35 -7.54
CA ASN A 52 9.79 -11.74 -8.22
C ASN A 52 10.07 -10.33 -7.70
N TYR A 53 9.04 -9.52 -7.48
CA TYR A 53 9.22 -8.16 -6.98
C TYR A 53 9.74 -8.13 -5.55
N LEU A 54 9.13 -8.92 -4.66
CA LEU A 54 9.57 -9.06 -3.27
C LEU A 54 11.01 -9.55 -3.18
N ASN A 55 11.39 -10.54 -3.99
CA ASN A 55 12.77 -11.05 -4.02
C ASN A 55 13.76 -9.99 -4.51
N ARG A 56 13.42 -9.16 -5.50
CA ARG A 56 14.27 -8.02 -5.89
C ARG A 56 14.49 -7.05 -4.74
N LEU A 57 13.45 -6.74 -3.97
CA LEU A 57 13.55 -5.85 -2.81
C LEU A 57 14.42 -6.47 -1.70
N ARG A 58 14.23 -7.76 -1.39
CA ARG A 58 15.04 -8.49 -0.40
C ARG A 58 16.51 -8.56 -0.80
N GLN A 59 16.80 -8.93 -2.05
CA GLN A 59 18.16 -9.02 -2.56
C GLN A 59 18.84 -7.65 -2.59
N GLY A 60 18.13 -6.60 -3.00
CA GLY A 60 18.64 -5.23 -2.93
C GLY A 60 19.01 -4.81 -1.49
N ALA A 61 18.22 -5.23 -0.50
CA ALA A 61 18.52 -5.01 0.91
C ALA A 61 19.64 -5.91 1.46
N GLY A 62 20.12 -6.89 0.69
CA GLY A 62 21.19 -7.81 1.07
C GLY A 62 20.73 -9.12 1.72
N LEU A 63 19.47 -9.52 1.50
CA LEU A 63 18.90 -10.78 1.98
C LEU A 63 18.76 -11.82 0.85
N ILE A 64 18.75 -13.09 1.21
CA ILE A 64 18.42 -14.17 0.27
C ILE A 64 16.99 -14.05 -0.27
N PRO A 65 16.75 -14.43 -1.53
CA PRO A 65 15.41 -14.50 -2.07
C PRO A 65 14.61 -15.62 -1.40
N PHE A 66 13.30 -15.47 -1.33
CA PHE A 66 12.40 -16.54 -0.94
C PHE A 66 12.17 -17.54 -2.08
N THR A 67 12.09 -18.82 -1.71
CA THR A 67 11.63 -19.90 -2.60
C THR A 67 10.13 -20.14 -2.42
N SER A 68 9.38 -20.31 -3.50
CA SER A 68 7.95 -20.62 -3.37
C SER A 68 7.73 -22.01 -2.79
N ASN A 69 6.91 -22.11 -1.74
CA ASN A 69 6.56 -23.38 -1.10
C ASN A 69 5.09 -23.73 -1.34
N LYS A 70 4.81 -24.93 -1.87
CA LYS A 70 3.45 -25.37 -2.23
C LYS A 70 2.49 -25.47 -1.04
N ILE A 71 2.97 -25.90 0.13
CA ILE A 71 2.18 -26.03 1.36
C ILE A 71 1.79 -24.64 1.86
N LEU A 72 2.74 -23.71 1.87
CA LEU A 72 2.49 -22.31 2.25
C LEU A 72 1.60 -21.59 1.23
N ASN A 73 1.75 -21.86 -0.08
CA ASN A 73 0.83 -21.33 -1.10
C ASN A 73 -0.60 -21.80 -0.82
N LYS A 74 -0.79 -23.08 -0.48
CA LYS A 74 -2.12 -23.60 -0.16
C LYS A 74 -2.73 -22.94 1.07
N ALA A 75 -1.94 -22.73 2.13
CA ALA A 75 -2.41 -22.02 3.32
C ALA A 75 -2.76 -20.55 3.03
N SER A 76 -1.93 -19.88 2.23
CA SER A 76 -2.15 -18.50 1.81
C SER A 76 -3.41 -18.38 0.95
N GLU A 77 -3.65 -19.34 0.05
CA GLU A 77 -4.85 -19.42 -0.78
C GLU A 77 -6.10 -19.63 0.08
N ASN A 78 -6.07 -20.59 1.02
CA ASN A 78 -7.19 -20.84 1.92
C ASN A 78 -7.57 -19.56 2.69
N HIS A 79 -6.57 -18.85 3.23
CA HIS A 79 -6.81 -17.63 3.98
C HIS A 79 -7.30 -16.48 3.08
N ALA A 80 -6.70 -16.27 1.91
CA ALA A 80 -7.15 -15.24 0.97
C ALA A 80 -8.60 -15.47 0.51
N LEU A 81 -8.99 -16.73 0.25
CA LEU A 81 -10.37 -17.11 -0.06
C LEU A 81 -11.30 -16.88 1.13
N TYR A 82 -10.86 -17.20 2.36
CA TYR A 82 -11.61 -16.94 3.58
C TYR A 82 -11.93 -15.44 3.73
N LEU A 83 -10.94 -14.56 3.52
CA LEU A 83 -11.10 -13.11 3.61
C LEU A 83 -12.13 -12.60 2.59
N ILE A 84 -11.99 -13.01 1.32
CA ILE A 84 -12.91 -12.63 0.25
C ILE A 84 -14.33 -13.14 0.50
N LYS A 85 -14.48 -14.41 0.90
CA LYS A 85 -15.77 -15.07 1.11
C LYS A 85 -16.55 -14.44 2.27
N ASN A 86 -15.86 -14.10 3.35
CA ASN A 86 -16.48 -13.59 4.56
C ASN A 86 -16.46 -12.06 4.65
N ASN A 87 -16.03 -11.37 3.58
CA ASN A 87 -15.94 -9.91 3.52
C ASN A 87 -15.20 -9.32 4.74
N THR A 88 -14.06 -9.91 5.07
CA THR A 88 -13.24 -9.55 6.23
C THR A 88 -11.80 -9.29 5.82
N TYR A 89 -11.01 -8.74 6.73
CA TYR A 89 -9.60 -8.37 6.54
C TYR A 89 -8.78 -8.69 7.78
N GLY A 90 -7.46 -8.73 7.63
CA GLY A 90 -6.51 -8.97 8.73
C GLY A 90 -6.08 -10.43 8.86
N HIS A 91 -5.49 -10.76 10.00
CA HIS A 91 -4.71 -11.99 10.21
C HIS A 91 -5.51 -13.18 10.78
N TYR A 92 -6.78 -12.99 11.13
CA TYR A 92 -7.55 -13.94 11.94
C TYR A 92 -8.69 -14.57 11.16
N GLU A 93 -8.98 -15.83 11.49
CA GLU A 93 -10.21 -16.50 11.09
C GLU A 93 -11.08 -16.81 12.31
N GLU A 94 -12.38 -16.75 12.13
CA GLU A 94 -13.40 -17.14 13.10
C GLU A 94 -13.95 -18.53 12.78
N ALA A 95 -14.03 -19.38 13.81
CA ALA A 95 -14.37 -20.80 13.67
C ALA A 95 -15.79 -21.08 13.13
N ASN A 96 -16.71 -20.14 13.29
CA ASN A 96 -18.09 -20.24 12.81
C ASN A 96 -18.28 -19.75 11.36
N LYS A 97 -17.21 -19.29 10.69
CA LYS A 97 -17.27 -18.77 9.32
C LYS A 97 -16.81 -19.82 8.31
N SER A 98 -17.42 -19.79 7.12
CA SER A 98 -17.13 -20.78 6.08
C SER A 98 -15.70 -20.61 5.54
N GLY A 99 -15.02 -21.74 5.32
CA GLY A 99 -13.63 -21.78 4.86
C GLY A 99 -12.60 -21.66 6.00
N PHE A 100 -13.03 -21.74 7.26
CA PHE A 100 -12.13 -21.75 8.41
C PHE A 100 -11.14 -22.92 8.36
N THR A 101 -9.86 -22.60 8.53
CA THR A 101 -8.75 -23.57 8.60
C THR A 101 -7.89 -23.39 9.86
N GLY A 102 -8.01 -22.24 10.53
CA GLY A 102 -7.34 -21.96 11.80
C GLY A 102 -7.39 -20.48 12.17
N LYS A 103 -7.52 -20.17 13.46
CA LYS A 103 -7.65 -18.78 13.92
C LYS A 103 -6.40 -17.96 13.64
N PHE A 104 -5.22 -18.55 13.81
CA PHE A 104 -3.92 -17.89 13.63
C PHE A 104 -3.15 -18.50 12.46
N ALA A 105 -2.25 -17.72 11.84
CA ALA A 105 -1.45 -18.16 10.69
C ALA A 105 -0.75 -19.52 10.92
N GLY A 106 -0.14 -19.71 12.09
CA GLY A 106 0.49 -20.99 12.47
C GLY A 106 -0.47 -22.19 12.39
N GLN A 107 -1.71 -22.02 12.85
CA GLN A 107 -2.72 -23.09 12.77
C GLN A 107 -3.12 -23.37 11.32
N ARG A 108 -3.25 -22.32 10.49
CA ARG A 108 -3.62 -22.45 9.07
C ARG A 108 -2.57 -23.18 8.25
N ILE A 109 -1.29 -22.92 8.49
CA ILE A 109 -0.22 -23.65 7.79
C ILE A 109 -0.08 -25.09 8.29
N ARG A 110 -0.35 -25.36 9.58
CA ARG A 110 -0.42 -26.73 10.11
C ARG A 110 -1.55 -27.52 9.47
N HIS A 111 -2.70 -26.88 9.24
CA HIS A 111 -3.84 -27.47 8.55
C HIS A 111 -3.49 -27.93 7.12
N THR A 112 -2.57 -27.26 6.43
CA THR A 112 -2.11 -27.67 5.09
C THR A 112 -0.89 -28.60 5.09
N GLY A 113 -0.39 -28.98 6.27
CA GLY A 113 0.69 -29.96 6.42
C GLY A 113 2.10 -29.38 6.60
N TYR A 114 2.24 -28.09 6.93
CA TYR A 114 3.54 -27.54 7.34
C TYR A 114 3.92 -28.10 8.71
N ASN A 115 5.21 -28.33 9.00
CA ASN A 115 5.59 -29.10 10.19
C ASN A 115 5.61 -28.26 11.48
N THR A 116 5.72 -26.93 11.36
CA THR A 116 5.80 -25.99 12.48
C THR A 116 4.71 -24.92 12.41
N GLU A 117 4.40 -24.31 13.55
CA GLU A 117 3.53 -23.13 13.64
C GLU A 117 4.30 -21.81 13.57
N LEU A 118 5.64 -21.88 13.60
CA LEU A 118 6.53 -20.73 13.54
C LEU A 118 6.55 -20.17 12.11
N ILE A 119 5.77 -19.12 11.90
CA ILE A 119 5.59 -18.46 10.61
C ILE A 119 5.50 -16.95 10.82
N ILE A 120 5.89 -16.20 9.80
CA ILE A 120 5.63 -14.77 9.71
C ILE A 120 4.60 -14.57 8.62
N GLU A 121 3.53 -13.81 8.90
CA GLU A 121 2.49 -13.52 7.91
C GLU A 121 2.39 -12.02 7.67
N ASN A 122 2.36 -11.65 6.38
CA ASN A 122 1.86 -10.35 5.95
C ASN A 122 0.53 -10.53 5.22
N VAL A 123 -0.43 -9.64 5.50
CA VAL A 123 -1.73 -9.60 4.82
C VAL A 123 -2.03 -8.16 4.41
N SER A 124 -2.59 -7.98 3.22
CA SER A 124 -3.15 -6.70 2.80
C SER A 124 -4.47 -6.91 2.06
N SER A 125 -5.28 -5.86 1.95
CA SER A 125 -6.60 -5.95 1.31
C SER A 125 -6.92 -4.68 0.52
N ASN A 126 -7.80 -4.81 -0.47
CA ASN A 126 -8.27 -3.72 -1.34
C ASN A 126 -7.15 -3.00 -2.11
N ASN A 127 -6.00 -3.63 -2.26
CA ASN A 127 -4.92 -3.15 -3.12
C ASN A 127 -5.21 -3.45 -4.58
N LYS A 128 -4.78 -2.55 -5.46
CA LYS A 128 -5.00 -2.65 -6.91
C LYS A 128 -4.33 -3.87 -7.53
N ASP A 129 -3.09 -4.15 -7.13
CA ASP A 129 -2.26 -5.20 -7.69
C ASP A 129 -1.16 -5.62 -6.69
N TYR A 130 -0.35 -6.62 -7.09
CA TYR A 130 0.75 -7.11 -6.27
C TYR A 130 1.75 -6.02 -5.86
N LYS A 131 1.98 -5.01 -6.71
CA LYS A 131 2.99 -3.98 -6.47
C LYS A 131 2.47 -3.00 -5.43
N ALA A 132 1.21 -2.55 -5.56
CA ALA A 132 0.56 -1.70 -4.57
C ALA A 132 0.53 -2.37 -3.18
N SER A 133 0.21 -3.68 -3.13
CA SER A 133 0.25 -4.46 -1.89
C SER A 133 1.64 -4.47 -1.25
N ILE A 134 2.66 -4.86 -2.03
CA ILE A 134 4.04 -4.96 -1.52
C ILE A 134 4.58 -3.58 -1.13
N ASP A 135 4.38 -2.54 -1.95
CA ASP A 135 4.82 -1.18 -1.66
C ASP A 135 4.21 -0.65 -0.36
N GLY A 136 2.91 -0.85 -0.15
CA GLY A 136 2.22 -0.46 1.08
C GLY A 136 2.73 -1.20 2.31
N LEU A 137 2.92 -2.51 2.19
CA LEU A 137 3.50 -3.35 3.26
C LEU A 137 4.98 -3.03 3.52
N PHE A 138 5.72 -2.52 2.53
CA PHE A 138 7.06 -1.98 2.74
C PHE A 138 7.02 -0.57 3.33
N ALA A 139 5.96 0.23 3.16
CA ALA A 139 5.83 1.50 3.87
C ALA A 139 5.50 1.28 5.36
N ALA A 140 4.72 0.23 5.67
CA ALA A 140 4.36 -0.21 7.01
C ALA A 140 5.52 -0.97 7.70
N ILE A 141 5.99 -0.52 8.88
CA ILE A 141 7.27 -0.97 9.45
C ILE A 141 7.25 -2.37 9.98
N TYR A 142 6.19 -2.79 10.66
CA TYR A 142 6.12 -4.14 11.19
C TYR A 142 6.00 -5.15 10.04
N HIS A 143 5.23 -4.82 9.01
CA HIS A 143 5.11 -5.64 7.80
C HIS A 143 6.41 -5.65 6.96
N ARG A 144 7.11 -4.53 6.85
CA ARG A 144 8.43 -4.46 6.22
C ARG A 144 9.41 -5.39 6.93
N LEU A 145 9.46 -5.34 8.26
CA LEU A 145 10.37 -6.17 9.04
C LEU A 145 10.04 -7.66 8.91
N ALA A 146 8.77 -8.02 8.73
CA ALA A 146 8.37 -9.37 8.34
C ALA A 146 8.95 -9.78 6.98
N PHE A 147 8.83 -8.93 5.95
CA PHE A 147 9.43 -9.22 4.63
C PHE A 147 10.95 -9.19 4.61
N LEU A 148 11.59 -8.46 5.52
CA LEU A 148 13.03 -8.34 5.66
C LEU A 148 13.59 -9.17 6.83
N ASP A 149 12.84 -10.18 7.27
CA ASP A 149 13.29 -11.08 8.32
C ASP A 149 14.52 -11.89 7.86
N PHE A 150 15.46 -12.06 8.79
CA PHE A 150 16.73 -12.75 8.56
C PHE A 150 16.60 -14.29 8.57
N GLN A 151 15.47 -14.83 9.00
CA GLN A 151 15.25 -16.25 9.26
C GLN A 151 14.25 -16.90 8.29
N GLY A 152 13.63 -16.14 7.39
CA GLY A 152 12.79 -16.67 6.33
C GLY A 152 13.55 -16.93 5.02
N ASP A 153 13.29 -18.07 4.38
CA ASP A 153 13.84 -18.47 3.07
C ASP A 153 12.81 -19.07 2.10
N GLU A 154 11.61 -19.35 2.57
CA GLU A 154 10.52 -19.84 1.74
C GLU A 154 9.22 -19.06 1.98
N ILE A 155 8.35 -19.01 0.98
CA ILE A 155 7.14 -18.21 1.04
C ILE A 155 5.97 -18.87 0.30
N GLY A 156 4.79 -18.73 0.88
CA GLY A 156 3.51 -18.90 0.23
C GLY A 156 2.91 -17.56 -0.14
N ILE A 157 2.41 -17.39 -1.36
CA ILE A 157 1.72 -16.17 -1.79
C ILE A 157 0.38 -16.57 -2.37
N SER A 158 -0.69 -15.91 -1.95
CA SER A 158 -1.93 -15.93 -2.71
C SER A 158 -2.60 -14.58 -2.82
N ILE A 159 -3.18 -14.35 -3.99
CA ILE A 159 -3.93 -13.14 -4.34
C ILE A 159 -5.31 -13.57 -4.82
N LYS A 160 -6.36 -12.99 -4.22
CA LYS A 160 -7.74 -13.27 -4.58
C LYS A 160 -8.53 -11.97 -4.73
N GLN A 161 -9.48 -11.97 -5.66
CA GLN A 161 -10.38 -10.86 -5.94
C GLN A 161 -11.81 -11.38 -5.90
N ASN A 162 -12.73 -10.61 -5.33
CA ASN A 162 -14.14 -10.94 -5.37
C ASN A 162 -14.67 -10.78 -6.81
N SER A 163 -15.44 -11.76 -7.30
CA SER A 163 -15.94 -11.77 -8.68
C SER A 163 -17.04 -10.74 -8.95
N ILE A 164 -17.77 -10.31 -7.91
CA ILE A 164 -18.86 -9.34 -7.99
C ILE A 164 -18.35 -7.94 -7.68
N ASP A 165 -17.72 -7.76 -6.52
CA ASP A 165 -17.12 -6.49 -6.11
C ASP A 165 -15.62 -6.52 -6.28
N LYS A 166 -15.16 -6.26 -7.51
CA LYS A 166 -13.76 -6.29 -7.90
C LYS A 166 -12.84 -5.30 -7.13
N THR A 167 -13.40 -4.38 -6.33
CA THR A 167 -12.61 -3.55 -5.40
C THR A 167 -12.04 -4.37 -4.24
N LYS A 168 -12.67 -5.50 -3.92
CA LYS A 168 -12.29 -6.37 -2.81
C LYS A 168 -11.25 -7.37 -3.27
N THR A 169 -10.03 -7.16 -2.79
CA THR A 169 -8.88 -8.02 -3.03
C THR A 169 -8.25 -8.41 -1.70
N ALA A 170 -7.62 -9.58 -1.65
CA ALA A 170 -6.88 -10.08 -0.51
C ALA A 170 -5.52 -10.59 -0.98
N PHE A 171 -4.45 -10.19 -0.30
CA PHE A 171 -3.08 -10.59 -0.57
C PHE A 171 -2.52 -11.19 0.71
N VAL A 172 -2.10 -12.46 0.67
CA VAL A 172 -1.58 -13.19 1.82
C VAL A 172 -0.18 -13.69 1.50
N TYR A 173 0.75 -13.45 2.40
CA TYR A 173 2.17 -13.81 2.29
C TYR A 173 2.60 -14.56 3.55
N ASN A 174 2.72 -15.89 3.48
CA ASN A 174 3.19 -16.73 4.58
C ASN A 174 4.66 -17.05 4.40
N ILE A 175 5.53 -16.52 5.26
CA ILE A 175 6.98 -16.63 5.19
C ILE A 175 7.44 -17.67 6.21
N GLY A 176 8.10 -18.72 5.71
CA GLY A 176 8.60 -19.85 6.47
C GLY A 176 10.11 -19.99 6.45
N SER A 177 10.59 -20.90 7.29
CA SER A 177 11.99 -21.27 7.42
C SER A 177 12.15 -22.76 7.10
N SER A 178 12.79 -23.07 5.99
CA SER A 178 12.96 -24.46 5.54
C SER A 178 13.79 -25.33 6.51
N PRO A 179 14.86 -24.83 7.19
CA PRO A 179 15.54 -25.57 8.25
C PRO A 179 14.65 -25.84 9.46
N LEU A 180 13.85 -24.87 9.90
CA LEU A 180 12.89 -25.10 11.00
C LEU A 180 11.82 -26.11 10.58
N ASN A 181 11.26 -25.97 9.39
CA ASN A 181 10.27 -26.90 8.87
C ASN A 181 10.81 -28.34 8.81
N LYS A 182 12.08 -28.51 8.37
CA LYS A 182 12.76 -29.81 8.41
C LYS A 182 12.97 -30.31 9.84
N LEU A 183 13.48 -29.47 10.74
CA LEU A 183 13.72 -29.83 12.14
C LEU A 183 12.44 -30.32 12.83
N TYR A 184 11.30 -29.65 12.60
CA TYR A 184 10.01 -30.05 13.17
C TYR A 184 9.40 -31.29 12.51
N LYS A 185 9.83 -31.64 11.30
CA LYS A 185 9.50 -32.93 10.67
C LYS A 185 10.20 -34.08 11.39
N ASP A 186 11.46 -33.88 11.76
CA ASP A 186 12.32 -34.90 12.36
C ASP A 186 12.12 -35.00 13.88
N SER A 187 11.71 -33.91 14.55
CA SER A 187 11.44 -33.87 15.99
C SER A 187 10.23 -32.99 16.31
N LYS A 188 9.23 -33.54 17.02
CA LYS A 188 8.04 -32.80 17.45
C LYS A 188 8.32 -31.76 18.55
N LYS A 189 9.45 -31.88 19.25
CA LYS A 189 9.85 -30.99 20.37
C LYS A 189 11.36 -30.74 20.31
N PRO A 190 11.85 -29.97 19.33
CA PRO A 190 13.28 -29.64 19.24
C PRO A 190 13.72 -28.83 20.46
N SER A 191 14.97 -29.02 20.89
CA SER A 191 15.55 -28.21 21.95
C SER A 191 15.86 -26.80 21.46
N LYS A 192 16.11 -25.87 22.39
CA LYS A 192 16.56 -24.51 22.05
C LYS A 192 17.84 -24.50 21.22
N VAL A 193 18.77 -25.41 21.53
CA VAL A 193 20.04 -25.54 20.79
C VAL A 193 19.79 -26.02 19.36
N ASP A 194 18.85 -26.95 19.16
CA ASP A 194 18.48 -27.41 17.81
C ASP A 194 17.89 -26.28 16.95
N LEU A 195 17.04 -25.45 17.55
CA LEU A 195 16.46 -24.28 16.89
C LEU A 195 17.55 -23.27 16.50
N GLU A 196 18.46 -22.94 17.42
CA GLU A 196 19.58 -22.04 17.16
C GLU A 196 20.49 -22.57 16.04
N ASN A 197 20.79 -23.86 16.06
CA ASN A 197 21.60 -24.51 15.03
C ASN A 197 20.92 -24.50 13.65
N ALA A 198 19.61 -24.77 13.58
CA ALA A 198 18.86 -24.72 12.33
C ALA A 198 18.89 -23.33 11.70
N LEU A 199 18.70 -22.30 12.52
CA LEU A 199 18.68 -20.89 12.11
C LEU A 199 20.07 -20.32 11.78
N GLN A 200 21.14 -20.94 12.29
CA GLN A 200 22.51 -20.53 12.01
C GLN A 200 22.84 -20.55 10.52
N THR A 201 22.16 -21.39 9.73
CA THR A 201 22.30 -21.45 8.25
C THR A 201 22.16 -20.05 7.61
N TYR A 202 21.24 -19.22 8.10
CA TYR A 202 20.99 -17.89 7.53
C TYR A 202 22.02 -16.83 7.90
N LYS A 203 22.80 -17.08 8.96
CA LYS A 203 23.81 -16.14 9.44
C LYS A 203 24.78 -15.72 8.34
N ASN A 204 25.18 -16.67 7.50
CA ASN A 204 26.19 -16.47 6.47
C ASN A 204 25.59 -16.20 5.08
N SER A 205 24.29 -16.44 4.90
CA SER A 205 23.61 -16.23 3.61
C SER A 205 23.08 -14.80 3.46
N ASN A 206 22.85 -14.10 4.58
CA ASN A 206 22.34 -12.73 4.62
C ASN A 206 23.46 -11.74 4.97
N SER A 207 23.32 -10.50 4.49
CA SER A 207 24.22 -9.41 4.84
C SER A 207 24.18 -9.10 6.34
N ASN A 208 25.32 -8.69 6.91
CA ASN A 208 25.41 -8.39 8.34
C ASN A 208 24.49 -7.22 8.75
N ILE A 209 24.34 -6.24 7.86
CA ILE A 209 23.54 -5.03 8.07
C ILE A 209 22.69 -4.86 6.82
N ILE A 210 21.38 -4.70 7.01
CA ILE A 210 20.44 -4.41 5.92
C ILE A 210 19.83 -3.02 6.14
N THR A 211 19.59 -2.31 5.05
CA THR A 211 18.94 -0.99 5.05
C THR A 211 17.74 -1.02 4.12
N TYR A 212 16.68 -0.30 4.47
CA TYR A 212 15.53 -0.10 3.60
C TYR A 212 15.00 1.34 3.71
N PRO A 213 14.81 2.10 2.61
CA PRO A 213 15.22 1.75 1.24
C PRO A 213 16.69 1.35 1.16
N PHE A 214 17.00 0.37 0.31
CA PHE A 214 18.38 -0.11 0.18
C PHE A 214 19.23 0.87 -0.61
N ASN A 215 20.56 0.72 -0.55
CA ASN A 215 21.47 1.66 -1.18
C ASN A 215 21.21 1.74 -2.69
N GLN A 216 21.05 2.97 -3.20
CA GLN A 216 20.72 3.29 -4.59
C GLN A 216 19.37 2.74 -5.06
N GLN A 217 18.47 2.38 -4.13
CA GLN A 217 17.11 1.98 -4.50
C GLN A 217 16.40 3.15 -5.20
N SER A 218 15.78 2.86 -6.34
CA SER A 218 14.86 3.75 -7.03
C SER A 218 13.41 3.29 -6.85
N ASP A 219 12.46 4.10 -7.32
CA ASP A 219 11.03 3.78 -7.26
C ASP A 219 10.46 3.60 -5.83
N VAL A 220 11.06 4.28 -4.85
CA VAL A 220 10.59 4.27 -3.46
C VAL A 220 9.31 5.12 -3.35
N PRO A 221 8.19 4.61 -2.80
CA PRO A 221 7.05 5.47 -2.50
C PRO A 221 7.47 6.67 -1.63
N PRO A 222 6.87 7.86 -1.79
CA PRO A 222 7.27 9.03 -1.00
C PRO A 222 6.64 9.10 0.40
N VAL A 223 5.68 8.22 0.69
CA VAL A 223 4.70 8.41 1.77
C VAL A 223 4.42 7.12 2.55
N PHE A 224 4.06 7.27 3.82
CA PHE A 224 3.46 6.26 4.68
C PHE A 224 2.11 6.77 5.19
N PHE A 225 1.13 5.88 5.32
CA PHE A 225 -0.20 6.19 5.85
C PHE A 225 -0.45 5.45 7.16
N ASN A 226 -1.09 4.29 7.08
CA ASN A 226 -1.54 3.53 8.24
C ASN A 226 -0.96 2.12 8.26
N GLU A 227 -0.87 1.59 9.48
CA GLU A 227 -0.51 0.21 9.78
C GLU A 227 -1.29 -0.23 11.03
N SER A 228 -1.49 -1.54 11.20
CA SER A 228 -2.05 -2.10 12.43
C SER A 228 -1.13 -3.21 12.96
N PRO A 229 -0.61 -3.10 14.20
CA PRO A 229 -0.75 -1.96 15.10
C PRO A 229 -0.03 -0.71 14.55
N ASP A 230 -0.44 0.48 14.99
CA ASP A 230 0.03 1.74 14.41
C ASP A 230 1.38 2.20 15.00
N PRO A 231 2.49 2.22 14.23
CA PRO A 231 3.78 2.68 14.71
C PRO A 231 3.83 4.18 14.96
N LEU A 232 2.92 4.98 14.39
CA LEU A 232 2.94 6.44 14.45
C LEU A 232 1.57 7.04 14.84
N PRO A 233 1.03 6.78 16.06
CA PRO A 233 -0.37 7.08 16.45
C PRO A 233 -0.85 8.55 16.34
N ASN A 234 0.08 9.49 16.18
CA ASN A 234 -0.22 10.90 16.05
C ASN A 234 -0.29 11.37 14.59
N TYR A 235 -0.01 10.49 13.62
CA TYR A 235 0.07 10.81 12.20
C TYR A 235 -0.62 9.72 11.37
N ASP A 236 -1.64 10.12 10.62
CA ASP A 236 -2.27 9.25 9.62
C ASP A 236 -1.56 9.34 8.26
N VAL A 237 -0.67 10.33 8.10
CA VAL A 237 0.20 10.51 6.94
C VAL A 237 1.58 11.05 7.37
N SER A 238 2.63 10.47 6.80
CA SER A 238 4.02 10.94 6.95
C SER A 238 4.86 10.55 5.73
N GLY A 239 6.15 10.89 5.73
CA GLY A 239 7.08 10.46 4.70
C GLY A 239 7.42 8.98 4.77
N PHE A 240 7.92 8.44 3.66
CA PHE A 240 8.31 7.05 3.60
C PHE A 240 9.40 6.75 4.65
N PRO A 241 9.17 5.82 5.57
CA PRO A 241 10.08 5.57 6.66
C PRO A 241 11.34 4.84 6.20
N ILE A 242 12.46 5.16 6.83
CA ILE A 242 13.78 4.61 6.54
C ILE A 242 14.20 3.73 7.71
N SER A 243 14.76 2.56 7.44
CA SER A 243 15.09 1.56 8.44
C SER A 243 16.46 0.96 8.21
N ILE A 244 17.09 0.53 9.30
CA ILE A 244 18.32 -0.25 9.31
C ILE A 244 18.20 -1.36 10.36
N SER A 245 18.61 -2.57 10.00
CA SER A 245 18.57 -3.74 10.86
C SER A 245 19.91 -4.47 10.84
N PHE A 246 20.37 -4.90 12.02
CA PHE A 246 21.62 -5.64 12.20
C PHE A 246 21.30 -7.12 12.42
N ASN A 247 22.03 -8.00 11.73
CA ASN A 247 21.83 -9.45 11.84
C ASN A 247 22.18 -9.93 13.25
N GLN A 248 21.16 -10.40 13.98
CA GLN A 248 21.26 -10.78 15.39
C GLN A 248 22.07 -12.07 15.60
N ALA A 249 22.26 -12.88 14.56
CA ALA A 249 23.13 -14.05 14.60
C ALA A 249 24.63 -13.68 14.59
N ILE A 250 24.95 -12.44 14.23
CA ILE A 250 26.32 -11.90 14.12
C ILE A 250 26.62 -10.96 15.28
N PHE A 251 25.75 -9.97 15.49
CA PHE A 251 25.99 -8.91 16.45
C PHE A 251 25.32 -9.19 17.80
N LYS A 252 25.98 -8.82 18.89
CA LYS A 252 25.48 -9.08 20.26
C LYS A 252 25.01 -7.82 20.96
N ASN A 253 25.74 -6.72 20.76
CA ASN A 253 25.48 -5.45 21.43
C ASN A 253 25.46 -4.30 20.42
N ILE A 254 24.52 -3.38 20.63
CA ILE A 254 24.39 -2.17 19.84
C ILE A 254 23.97 -0.99 20.72
N LYS A 255 24.65 0.13 20.55
CA LYS A 255 24.29 1.41 21.16
C LYS A 255 24.07 2.42 20.05
N PHE A 256 22.82 2.83 19.90
CA PHE A 256 22.41 3.88 18.97
C PHE A 256 23.12 5.21 19.28
N LEU A 257 23.54 5.92 18.23
CA LEU A 257 24.09 7.28 18.35
C LEU A 257 23.27 8.30 17.55
N ASN A 258 23.07 8.08 16.24
CA ASN A 258 22.39 9.05 15.39
C ASN A 258 21.76 8.40 14.14
N PHE A 259 20.69 9.01 13.63
CA PHE A 259 20.03 8.64 12.37
C PHE A 259 19.54 9.92 11.68
N GLU A 260 20.05 10.21 10.49
CA GLU A 260 19.80 11.47 9.79
C GLU A 260 19.42 11.21 8.34
N LEU A 261 18.53 12.07 7.84
CA LEU A 261 18.08 12.11 6.45
C LEU A 261 18.41 13.48 5.86
N PHE A 262 18.85 13.48 4.61
CA PHE A 262 19.21 14.68 3.84
C PHE A 262 18.54 14.61 2.48
N ASP A 263 18.11 15.77 1.96
CA ASP A 263 17.64 15.90 0.58
C ASP A 263 18.79 15.83 -0.43
N GLY A 264 18.44 15.88 -1.72
CA GLY A 264 19.41 15.81 -2.83
C GLY A 264 20.37 16.99 -2.90
N GLN A 265 20.11 18.07 -2.16
CA GLN A 265 21.01 19.23 -2.04
C GLN A 265 21.91 19.12 -0.80
N GLY A 266 21.79 18.03 -0.02
CA GLY A 266 22.55 17.82 1.21
C GLY A 266 22.00 18.56 2.42
N LYS A 267 20.82 19.18 2.33
CA LYS A 267 20.17 19.83 3.48
C LYS A 267 19.50 18.77 4.34
N ARG A 268 19.76 18.85 5.65
CA ARG A 268 19.19 17.92 6.64
C ARG A 268 17.68 18.13 6.78
N ILE A 269 16.94 17.03 6.69
CA ILE A 269 15.52 16.97 7.04
C ILE A 269 15.42 16.80 8.55
N ARG A 270 14.92 17.85 9.22
CA ARG A 270 14.87 17.92 10.69
C ARG A 270 13.55 17.44 11.28
N ASN A 271 12.45 17.55 10.53
CA ASN A 271 11.13 17.12 10.99
C ASN A 271 11.01 15.60 10.88
N THR A 272 11.68 14.89 11.79
CA THR A 272 11.77 13.42 11.79
C THR A 272 11.54 12.86 13.20
N LEU A 273 11.05 11.62 13.26
CA LEU A 273 10.92 10.84 14.48
C LEU A 273 11.73 9.55 14.35
N ILE A 274 12.53 9.22 15.36
CA ILE A 274 13.34 8.01 15.38
C ILE A 274 12.75 7.01 16.37
N GLN A 275 12.55 5.78 15.90
CA GLN A 275 12.08 4.66 16.69
C GLN A 275 13.13 3.55 16.81
N ASN A 276 13.15 2.92 17.98
CA ASN A 276 13.94 1.74 18.30
C ASN A 276 13.18 0.90 19.33
N SER A 277 13.75 -0.23 19.76
CA SER A 277 13.12 -1.12 20.77
C SER A 277 12.60 -0.46 22.06
N LYS A 278 13.11 0.72 22.43
CA LYS A 278 12.68 1.45 23.64
C LYS A 278 11.59 2.48 23.37
N THR A 279 11.55 3.04 22.16
CA THR A 279 10.63 4.14 21.79
C THR A 279 9.50 3.72 20.87
N ASP A 280 9.54 2.48 20.35
CA ASP A 280 8.45 1.89 19.58
C ASP A 280 7.20 1.70 20.47
N PRO A 281 6.07 2.36 20.14
CA PRO A 281 4.85 2.29 20.96
C PRO A 281 4.29 0.86 21.06
N ASN A 282 4.51 0.02 20.05
CA ASN A 282 3.95 -1.34 20.01
C ASN A 282 4.96 -2.44 20.37
N ARG A 283 6.20 -2.08 20.71
CA ARG A 283 7.27 -3.00 21.14
C ARG A 283 7.52 -4.16 20.17
N ARG A 284 7.42 -3.90 18.87
CA ARG A 284 7.71 -4.84 17.77
C ARG A 284 9.15 -4.70 17.27
N LEU A 285 9.78 -3.54 17.42
CA LEU A 285 11.19 -3.34 17.08
C LEU A 285 12.09 -4.09 18.07
N ASN A 286 12.95 -4.95 17.55
CA ASN A 286 14.01 -5.57 18.35
C ASN A 286 15.17 -4.58 18.59
N LYS A 287 16.10 -4.92 19.49
CA LYS A 287 17.22 -4.04 19.88
C LYS A 287 18.19 -3.68 18.74
N PHE A 288 18.14 -4.42 17.64
CA PHE A 288 19.02 -4.30 16.47
C PHE A 288 18.34 -3.63 15.27
N SER A 289 17.11 -3.14 15.42
CA SER A 289 16.36 -2.46 14.37
C SER A 289 16.06 -1.01 14.76
N PHE A 290 16.30 -0.10 13.82
CA PHE A 290 16.07 1.33 13.98
C PHE A 290 15.29 1.87 12.79
N VAL A 291 14.38 2.80 13.06
CA VAL A 291 13.54 3.42 12.03
C VAL A 291 13.57 4.93 12.20
N LEU A 292 13.64 5.66 11.09
CA LEU A 292 13.47 7.09 10.99
C LEU A 292 12.23 7.37 10.14
N PHE A 293 11.24 8.03 10.72
CA PHE A 293 10.07 8.56 10.04
C PHE A 293 10.30 10.02 9.69
N PRO A 294 10.36 10.41 8.41
CA PRO A 294 10.13 11.79 8.03
C PRO A 294 8.67 12.13 8.33
N LEU A 295 8.40 13.19 9.09
CA LEU A 295 7.04 13.53 9.49
C LEU A 295 6.27 14.27 8.39
N ASP A 296 6.99 14.78 7.40
CA ASP A 296 6.44 15.29 6.14
C ASP A 296 6.64 14.27 5.01
N ARG A 297 5.73 14.24 4.04
CA ARG A 297 5.90 13.45 2.82
C ARG A 297 7.22 13.81 2.13
N LEU A 298 7.93 12.80 1.63
CA LEU A 298 9.10 13.03 0.78
C LEU A 298 8.68 13.53 -0.61
N GLU A 299 9.44 14.43 -1.21
CA GLU A 299 9.17 14.92 -2.55
C GLU A 299 9.27 13.79 -3.58
N TRP A 300 8.44 13.84 -4.61
CA TRP A 300 8.45 12.87 -5.71
C TRP A 300 9.72 13.02 -6.55
N ASN A 301 10.16 11.93 -7.21
CA ASN A 301 11.31 11.90 -8.11
C ASN A 301 12.59 12.56 -7.54
N SER A 302 12.78 12.48 -6.23
CA SER A 302 13.81 13.21 -5.50
C SER A 302 14.80 12.24 -4.87
N GLU A 303 16.07 12.65 -4.86
CA GLU A 303 17.15 11.89 -4.24
C GLU A 303 17.28 12.25 -2.77
N TYR A 304 17.57 11.25 -1.96
CA TYR A 304 17.78 11.38 -0.52
C TYR A 304 19.03 10.62 -0.12
N SER A 305 19.76 11.17 0.83
CA SER A 305 20.89 10.47 1.47
C SER A 305 20.66 10.32 2.96
N VAL A 306 21.21 9.24 3.50
CA VAL A 306 20.95 8.79 4.86
C VAL A 306 22.26 8.54 5.55
N LYS A 307 22.35 8.93 6.83
CA LYS A 307 23.50 8.66 7.69
C LYS A 307 23.05 8.00 8.98
N PHE A 308 23.63 6.86 9.31
CA PHE A 308 23.40 6.14 10.56
C PHE A 308 24.71 5.93 11.31
N LEU A 309 24.68 6.16 12.62
CA LEU A 309 25.80 5.98 13.53
C LEU A 309 25.38 5.13 14.73
N ALA A 310 26.17 4.11 15.05
CA ALA A 310 26.03 3.31 16.26
C ALA A 310 27.38 2.75 16.72
N ILE A 311 27.46 2.35 17.99
CA ILE A 311 28.54 1.50 18.50
C ILE A 311 28.03 0.06 18.50
N VAL A 312 28.65 -0.80 17.70
CA VAL A 312 28.28 -2.21 17.56
C VAL A 312 29.46 -3.06 18.03
N ASP A 313 29.24 -3.91 19.03
CA ASP A 313 30.28 -4.75 19.65
C ASP A 313 31.59 -3.97 19.91
N LYS A 314 31.45 -2.80 20.55
CA LYS A 314 32.52 -1.85 20.93
C LYS A 314 33.21 -1.12 19.77
N LYS A 315 32.75 -1.27 18.52
CA LYS A 315 33.29 -0.56 17.35
C LYS A 315 32.30 0.51 16.86
N LEU A 316 32.80 1.68 16.49
CA LEU A 316 32.00 2.69 15.82
C LEU A 316 31.66 2.21 14.40
N VAL A 317 30.37 2.19 14.08
CA VAL A 317 29.85 1.85 12.75
C VAL A 317 29.15 3.08 12.19
N GLU A 318 29.63 3.54 11.03
CA GLU A 318 28.96 4.52 10.19
C GLU A 318 28.40 3.83 8.94
N LYS A 319 27.12 4.06 8.65
CA LYS A 319 26.50 3.66 7.38
C LYS A 319 25.95 4.89 6.69
N LYS A 320 26.32 5.05 5.42
CA LYS A 320 25.79 6.05 4.51
C LYS A 320 25.22 5.36 3.28
N TRP A 321 24.04 5.77 2.85
CA TRP A 321 23.42 5.26 1.63
C TRP A 321 22.45 6.30 1.07
N SER A 322 22.00 6.08 -0.16
CA SER A 322 21.02 6.95 -0.81
C SER A 322 19.88 6.14 -1.40
N PHE A 323 18.78 6.82 -1.70
CA PHE A 323 17.65 6.27 -2.46
C PHE A 323 16.95 7.40 -3.23
N LYS A 324 16.09 7.01 -4.18
CA LYS A 324 15.30 7.94 -4.99
C LYS A 324 13.83 7.59 -4.92
N THR A 325 13.00 8.59 -4.62
CA THR A 325 11.55 8.44 -4.62
C THR A 325 11.01 8.25 -6.04
N ARG A 326 9.83 7.64 -6.12
CA ARG A 326 9.14 7.29 -7.35
C ARG A 326 9.00 8.49 -8.28
N LYS A 327 9.23 8.24 -9.57
CA LYS A 327 8.89 9.17 -10.65
C LYS A 327 7.43 8.95 -11.06
N ASN A 328 6.73 10.04 -11.34
CA ASN A 328 5.40 9.99 -11.95
C ASN A 328 5.51 10.21 -13.47
N ASP A 329 4.68 9.50 -14.22
CA ASP A 329 4.62 9.62 -15.69
C ASP A 329 3.71 10.77 -16.16
N PHE A 330 3.06 11.45 -15.23
CA PHE A 330 2.10 12.52 -15.50
C PHE A 330 2.54 13.82 -14.82
N PRO A 331 2.17 14.99 -15.37
CA PRO A 331 2.41 16.28 -14.72
C PRO A 331 1.83 16.28 -13.30
N LEU A 332 2.65 16.70 -12.33
CA LEU A 332 2.28 16.75 -10.92
C LEU A 332 2.08 18.20 -10.48
N HIS A 333 0.88 18.51 -10.02
CA HIS A 333 0.51 19.79 -9.43
C HIS A 333 0.43 19.63 -7.92
N LYS A 334 1.32 20.33 -7.19
CA LYS A 334 1.26 20.44 -5.73
C LYS A 334 0.32 21.58 -5.36
N ILE A 335 -0.75 21.28 -4.63
CA ILE A 335 -1.83 22.22 -4.30
C ILE A 335 -1.55 22.85 -2.94
N GLU A 336 -0.62 23.81 -2.92
CA GLU A 336 -0.30 24.61 -1.73
C GLU A 336 -1.27 25.79 -1.54
N ASP A 337 -1.79 26.30 -2.66
CA ASP A 337 -2.81 27.35 -2.70
C ASP A 337 -4.06 26.80 -3.40
N GLU A 338 -5.11 26.55 -2.62
CA GLU A 338 -6.39 26.04 -3.12
C GLU A 338 -7.20 27.10 -3.87
N ASP A 339 -6.78 28.37 -3.80
CA ASP A 339 -7.39 29.45 -4.58
C ASP A 339 -6.81 29.60 -5.98
N LYS A 340 -5.63 29.02 -6.23
CA LYS A 340 -4.97 28.99 -7.53
C LYS A 340 -5.73 28.11 -8.51
N THR A 341 -6.04 28.67 -9.68
CA THR A 341 -6.60 27.92 -10.81
C THR A 341 -5.48 27.17 -11.54
N ILE A 342 -5.66 25.86 -11.71
CA ILE A 342 -4.76 25.01 -12.51
C ILE A 342 -5.40 24.75 -13.87
N THR A 343 -4.67 25.04 -14.94
CA THR A 343 -5.09 24.71 -16.31
C THR A 343 -4.74 23.26 -16.64
N VAL A 344 -5.71 22.51 -17.15
CA VAL A 344 -5.53 21.16 -17.69
C VAL A 344 -6.16 21.04 -19.07
N LYS A 345 -5.60 20.18 -19.91
CA LYS A 345 -6.16 19.86 -21.21
C LYS A 345 -7.12 18.67 -21.15
N VAL A 346 -8.11 18.66 -22.03
CA VAL A 346 -9.00 17.50 -22.23
C VAL A 346 -8.17 16.26 -22.60
N ASN A 347 -8.57 15.10 -22.08
CA ASN A 347 -7.94 13.79 -22.25
C ASN A 347 -6.49 13.67 -21.76
N GLN A 348 -5.94 14.71 -21.13
CA GLN A 348 -4.60 14.66 -20.55
C GLN A 348 -4.65 14.34 -19.04
N PRO A 349 -4.12 13.19 -18.60
CA PRO A 349 -4.02 12.86 -17.18
C PRO A 349 -3.03 13.76 -16.44
N ASN A 350 -3.45 14.29 -15.31
CA ASN A 350 -2.67 15.11 -14.40
C ASN A 350 -2.74 14.54 -12.98
N LEU A 351 -1.68 14.68 -12.21
CA LEU A 351 -1.66 14.38 -10.78
C LEU A 351 -1.84 15.64 -9.96
N PHE A 352 -2.63 15.53 -8.91
CA PHE A 352 -2.91 16.59 -7.96
C PHE A 352 -2.55 16.06 -6.58
N TYR A 353 -1.43 16.53 -6.04
CA TYR A 353 -1.01 16.23 -4.69
C TYR A 353 -1.46 17.36 -3.78
N PHE A 354 -2.19 17.00 -2.72
CA PHE A 354 -2.67 17.90 -1.68
C PHE A 354 -1.81 17.72 -0.45
N PRO A 355 -0.83 18.62 -0.19
CA PRO A 355 -0.03 18.55 1.02
C PRO A 355 -0.94 18.56 2.26
N PRO A 356 -0.75 17.63 3.20
CA PRO A 356 -1.60 17.54 4.36
C PRO A 356 -1.44 18.80 5.23
N LYS A 357 -2.54 19.46 5.57
CA LYS A 357 -2.56 20.63 6.47
C LYS A 357 -2.28 20.25 7.91
N THR A 358 -2.58 19.00 8.28
CA THR A 358 -2.33 18.42 9.60
C THR A 358 -1.83 16.99 9.45
N ALA A 359 -1.25 16.43 10.51
CA ALA A 359 -0.80 15.04 10.56
C ALA A 359 -1.89 13.98 10.24
N ARG A 360 -3.17 14.38 10.23
CA ARG A 360 -4.34 13.51 9.99
C ARG A 360 -5.15 13.91 8.75
N ASP A 361 -4.60 14.80 7.93
CA ASP A 361 -5.31 15.33 6.77
C ASP A 361 -5.18 14.37 5.59
N LEU A 362 -6.22 13.56 5.38
CA LEU A 362 -6.34 12.59 4.30
C LEU A 362 -7.46 12.97 3.35
N LEU A 363 -7.29 12.70 2.06
CA LEU A 363 -8.36 12.90 1.08
C LEU A 363 -9.44 11.82 1.24
N HIS A 364 -10.68 12.28 1.42
CA HIS A 364 -11.85 11.44 1.58
C HIS A 364 -13.06 12.10 0.90
N ASN A 365 -14.18 11.38 0.76
CA ASN A 365 -15.46 11.93 0.30
C ASN A 365 -15.42 12.70 -1.03
N VAL A 366 -14.60 12.25 -1.98
CA VAL A 366 -14.45 12.96 -3.25
C VAL A 366 -15.70 12.83 -4.10
N ARG A 367 -16.32 13.97 -4.42
CA ARG A 367 -17.50 14.04 -5.30
C ARG A 367 -17.11 14.78 -6.57
N TYR A 368 -17.19 14.07 -7.69
CA TYR A 368 -16.96 14.63 -9.01
C TYR A 368 -18.10 14.24 -9.96
N ASN A 369 -18.30 15.04 -11.00
CA ASN A 369 -19.29 14.76 -12.03
C ASN A 369 -18.70 13.85 -13.12
N SER A 370 -19.53 13.37 -14.04
CA SER A 370 -19.13 12.49 -15.14
C SER A 370 -18.17 13.12 -16.17
N ASN A 371 -17.78 14.39 -16.02
CA ASN A 371 -16.84 15.04 -16.92
C ASN A 371 -15.37 14.74 -16.58
N PHE A 372 -15.11 14.01 -15.49
CA PHE A 372 -13.77 13.64 -15.07
C PHE A 372 -13.65 12.13 -14.91
N ASN A 373 -12.50 11.59 -15.29
CA ASN A 373 -12.02 10.28 -14.83
C ASN A 373 -11.03 10.52 -13.70
N MET A 374 -11.24 9.85 -12.57
CA MET A 374 -10.45 10.04 -11.35
C MET A 374 -9.97 8.69 -10.81
N GLU A 375 -8.75 8.68 -10.29
CA GLU A 375 -8.14 7.54 -9.61
C GLU A 375 -7.26 8.05 -8.46
N PHE A 376 -7.39 7.46 -7.28
CA PHE A 376 -6.43 7.72 -6.21
C PHE A 376 -5.11 7.05 -6.53
N ILE A 377 -4.03 7.82 -6.55
CA ILE A 377 -2.67 7.29 -6.58
C ILE A 377 -2.26 6.89 -5.16
N ASP A 378 -2.62 7.72 -4.19
CA ASP A 378 -2.49 7.47 -2.76
C ASP A 378 -3.51 8.33 -1.99
N GLN A 379 -3.50 8.31 -0.66
CA GLN A 379 -4.53 8.99 0.15
C GLN A 379 -4.39 10.53 0.20
N ASN A 380 -3.38 11.12 -0.45
CA ASN A 380 -3.26 12.57 -0.68
C ASN A 380 -2.99 12.97 -2.13
N THR A 381 -3.03 12.03 -3.08
CA THR A 381 -2.71 12.28 -4.49
C THR A 381 -3.74 11.67 -5.40
N LEU A 382 -4.33 12.51 -6.26
CA LEU A 382 -5.34 12.12 -7.24
C LEU A 382 -4.78 12.22 -8.65
N LYS A 383 -5.00 11.18 -9.44
CA LYS A 383 -4.94 11.27 -10.89
C LYS A 383 -6.31 11.71 -11.40
N LEU A 384 -6.33 12.78 -12.19
CA LEU A 384 -7.53 13.31 -12.79
C LEU A 384 -7.31 13.55 -14.29
N THR A 385 -8.28 13.13 -15.09
CA THR A 385 -8.34 13.36 -16.53
C THR A 385 -9.68 14.02 -16.85
N ALA A 386 -9.66 15.22 -17.41
CA ALA A 386 -10.86 15.88 -17.90
C ALA A 386 -11.32 15.22 -19.21
N LEU A 387 -12.61 14.93 -19.34
CA LEU A 387 -13.19 14.26 -20.52
C LEU A 387 -13.91 15.23 -21.46
N LYS A 388 -14.19 16.45 -21.00
CA LYS A 388 -14.88 17.51 -21.76
C LYS A 388 -14.30 18.87 -21.41
N SER A 389 -14.19 19.75 -22.39
CA SER A 389 -13.80 21.15 -22.21
C SER A 389 -14.85 21.92 -21.39
N SER A 390 -14.44 23.02 -20.76
CA SER A 390 -15.37 23.88 -20.02
C SER A 390 -14.91 25.33 -20.06
N LEU A 391 -15.76 26.20 -20.57
CA LEU A 391 -15.58 27.65 -20.58
C LEU A 391 -15.71 28.31 -19.18
N ILE A 392 -15.98 27.51 -18.15
CA ILE A 392 -16.18 27.96 -16.77
C ILE A 392 -15.25 27.16 -15.87
N THR A 393 -14.55 27.85 -14.98
CA THR A 393 -13.73 27.24 -13.92
C THR A 393 -14.55 26.22 -13.14
N LYS A 394 -14.05 25.00 -13.06
CA LYS A 394 -14.67 23.93 -12.28
C LYS A 394 -14.06 23.88 -10.89
N TYR A 395 -14.93 23.76 -9.90
CA TYR A 395 -14.56 23.59 -8.50
C TYR A 395 -14.83 22.14 -8.12
N LEU A 396 -13.81 21.45 -7.64
CA LEU A 396 -13.91 20.11 -7.08
C LEU A 396 -13.64 20.18 -5.58
N ASN A 397 -14.61 19.72 -4.80
CA ASN A 397 -14.45 19.56 -3.35
C ASN A 397 -13.99 18.13 -3.06
N ILE A 398 -12.86 18.02 -2.37
CA ILE A 398 -12.11 16.78 -2.18
C ILE A 398 -11.80 16.68 -0.68
N GLY A 399 -12.75 16.14 0.09
CA GLY A 399 -12.67 16.17 1.55
C GLY A 399 -12.69 17.61 2.08
N GLY A 400 -11.65 17.99 2.82
CA GLY A 400 -11.41 19.35 3.32
C GLY A 400 -10.68 20.29 2.34
N HIS A 401 -10.41 19.84 1.11
CA HIS A 401 -9.68 20.60 0.10
C HIS A 401 -10.56 21.04 -1.07
N LYS A 402 -10.13 22.13 -1.73
CA LYS A 402 -10.69 22.61 -2.99
C LYS A 402 -9.65 22.53 -4.10
N LEU A 403 -10.12 22.19 -5.30
CA LEU A 403 -9.33 22.25 -6.52
C LEU A 403 -10.09 23.08 -7.56
N LYS A 404 -9.44 24.14 -8.06
CA LYS A 404 -9.96 24.99 -9.14
C LYS A 404 -9.28 24.63 -10.45
N LEU A 405 -10.07 24.26 -11.45
CA LEU A 405 -9.59 23.85 -12.75
C LEU A 405 -10.11 24.75 -13.87
N ASN A 406 -9.21 25.19 -14.76
CA ASN A 406 -9.55 25.63 -16.11
C ASN A 406 -9.33 24.46 -17.08
N ILE A 407 -10.31 24.17 -17.96
CA ILE A 407 -10.23 23.00 -18.86
C ILE A 407 -10.23 23.47 -20.30
N GLU A 408 -9.08 23.35 -20.94
CA GLU A 408 -8.84 23.78 -22.31
C GLU A 408 -8.93 22.61 -23.29
N GLU A 409 -9.31 22.91 -24.53
CA GLU A 409 -9.19 21.99 -25.65
C GLU A 409 -7.72 21.81 -26.04
N GLU A 410 -7.43 20.77 -26.83
CA GLU A 410 -6.05 20.36 -27.11
C GLU A 410 -5.24 21.40 -27.91
#